data_AF-A0A0S6TZE9-F1
#
_entry.id   AF-A0A0S6TZE9-F1
#
_cell.length_a   1.000
_cell.length_b   1.000
_cell.length_c   1.000
_cell.angle_alpha   90.00
_cell.angle_beta   90.00
_cell.angle_gamma   90.00
#
_symmetry.space_group_name_H-M   'P 1'
#
loop_
_entity.id
_entity.type
_entity.pdbx_description
1 polymer ?
#
loop_
_entity_poly.entity_id
_entity_poly.type
_entity_poly.pdbx_seq_one_letter_code
_entity_poly.pdbx_strand_id
1 'polypeptide(L)'
;MIPILFIYYPKVNNKVNNINKYIHVYDVVKEAFITEKGYSNKLSKHISEEVFNKINIYNTYPVNDPEYKKPFKVDFKLREDSQKKINNIVYVKMNYSVEIKDSQNKSIGGSWDIPITLTVKVTGDSWYIIEEEEPA
;
A
#
# COMPACT_ATOMS: atom_id res chain seq x y z
N MET A 1 3.96 -52.67 13.57
CA MET A 1 4.72 -51.40 13.61
C MET A 1 4.77 -50.84 12.20
N ILE A 2 4.05 -49.74 11.92
CA ILE A 2 4.09 -49.06 10.63
C ILE A 2 5.12 -47.93 10.74
N PRO A 3 6.15 -47.84 9.89
CA PRO A 3 7.08 -46.72 9.95
C PRO A 3 6.43 -45.48 9.31
N ILE A 4 6.31 -44.41 10.09
CA ILE A 4 5.89 -43.10 9.59
C ILE A 4 7.07 -42.50 8.85
N LEU A 5 6.90 -42.28 7.55
CA LEU A 5 7.88 -41.60 6.70
C LEU A 5 7.76 -40.08 6.96
N PHE A 6 8.74 -39.49 7.66
CA PHE A 6 8.81 -38.04 7.80
C PHE A 6 9.34 -37.44 6.50
N ILE A 7 8.43 -36.85 5.72
CA ILE A 7 8.80 -36.03 4.56
C ILE A 7 9.36 -34.71 5.09
N TYR A 8 10.67 -34.53 4.98
CA TYR A 8 11.34 -33.27 5.28
C TYR A 8 11.11 -32.29 4.12
N TYR A 9 10.25 -31.30 4.33
CA TYR A 9 10.13 -30.16 3.41
C TYR A 9 11.25 -29.17 3.71
N PRO A 10 12.13 -28.84 2.74
CA PRO A 10 13.11 -27.78 2.94
C PRO A 10 12.37 -26.45 3.14
N LYS A 11 12.72 -25.76 4.22
CA LYS A 11 12.26 -24.40 4.51
C LYS A 11 12.68 -23.49 3.35
N VAL A 12 11.71 -23.06 2.54
CA VAL A 12 11.92 -22.08 1.48
C VAL A 12 12.34 -20.77 2.15
N ASN A 13 13.63 -20.49 2.17
CA ASN A 13 14.15 -19.18 2.50
C ASN A 13 13.76 -18.24 1.36
N ASN A 14 12.61 -17.56 1.51
CA ASN A 14 12.31 -16.37 0.74
C ASN A 14 13.39 -15.33 1.07
N LYS A 15 14.48 -15.36 0.32
CA LYS A 15 15.49 -14.32 0.33
C LYS A 15 14.76 -13.08 -0.21
N VAL A 16 14.21 -12.28 0.69
CA VAL A 16 13.69 -10.95 0.35
C VAL A 16 14.86 -10.26 -0.31
N ASN A 17 14.73 -9.96 -1.61
CA ASN A 17 15.70 -9.16 -2.32
C ASN A 17 15.88 -7.90 -1.49
N ASN A 18 17.02 -7.79 -0.82
CA ASN A 18 17.40 -6.59 -0.07
C ASN A 18 17.79 -5.58 -1.14
N ILE A 19 16.77 -5.02 -1.80
CA ILE A 19 16.88 -3.78 -2.55
C ILE A 19 17.40 -2.80 -1.49
N ASN A 20 18.57 -2.19 -1.68
CA ASN A 20 19.07 -1.16 -0.76
C ASN A 20 18.03 -0.03 -0.70
N LYS A 21 17.17 -0.07 0.31
CA LYS A 21 16.12 0.93 0.53
C LYS A 21 16.74 2.10 1.29
N TYR A 22 16.48 3.32 0.82
CA TYR A 22 16.88 4.53 1.55
C TYR A 22 15.94 4.81 2.73
N ILE A 23 14.67 4.40 2.60
CA ILE A 23 13.61 4.61 3.59
C ILE A 23 12.61 3.44 3.56
N HIS A 24 11.85 3.27 4.65
CA HIS A 24 10.83 2.23 4.80
C HIS A 24 9.44 2.86 4.89
N VAL A 25 8.79 3.08 3.74
CA VAL A 25 7.47 3.75 3.68
C VAL A 25 6.30 2.78 3.50
N TYR A 26 6.58 1.50 3.22
CA TYR A 26 5.58 0.50 2.83
C TYR A 26 4.37 0.42 3.78
N ASP A 27 4.61 0.30 5.09
CA ASP A 27 3.53 0.12 6.06
C ASP A 27 2.66 1.38 6.19
N VAL A 28 3.28 2.57 6.12
CA VAL A 28 2.57 3.85 6.15
C VAL A 28 1.71 4.01 4.90
N VAL A 29 2.25 3.71 3.72
CA VAL A 29 1.51 3.80 2.45
C VAL A 29 0.35 2.80 2.46
N LYS A 30 0.60 1.54 2.84
CA LYS A 30 -0.44 0.53 2.95
C LYS A 30 -1.56 0.95 3.91
N GLU A 31 -1.21 1.48 5.09
CA GLU A 31 -2.19 2.00 6.06
C GLU A 31 -2.99 3.17 5.48
N ALA A 32 -2.34 4.10 4.78
CA ALA A 32 -3.00 5.24 4.15
C ALA A 32 -4.02 4.82 3.07
N PHE A 33 -3.69 3.80 2.25
CA PHE A 33 -4.61 3.26 1.25
C PHE A 33 -5.89 2.67 1.87
N ILE A 34 -5.76 1.86 2.93
CA ILE A 34 -6.85 0.97 3.40
C ILE A 34 -7.54 1.41 4.69
N THR A 35 -7.14 2.52 5.32
CA THR A 35 -7.79 2.98 6.54
C THR A 35 -9.19 3.54 6.26
N GLU A 36 -10.19 3.03 6.97
CA GLU A 36 -11.57 3.54 6.96
C GLU A 36 -11.75 4.78 7.84
N LYS A 37 -10.85 5.01 8.80
CA LYS A 37 -10.98 6.05 9.84
C LYS A 37 -10.61 7.46 9.35
N GLY A 38 -10.25 7.60 8.07
CA GLY A 38 -9.74 8.86 7.51
C GLY A 38 -8.32 9.19 7.97
N TYR A 39 -7.93 10.44 7.72
CA TYR A 39 -6.60 10.97 8.02
C TYR A 39 -6.39 11.13 9.53
N SER A 40 -5.31 10.57 10.06
CA SER A 40 -5.08 10.46 11.52
C SER A 40 -3.79 11.15 11.96
N ASN A 41 -3.70 11.51 13.25
CA ASN A 41 -2.49 12.06 13.87
C ASN A 41 -1.26 11.13 13.77
N LYS A 42 -1.48 9.83 13.53
CA LYS A 42 -0.39 8.87 13.29
C LYS A 42 0.12 9.00 11.86
N LEU A 43 -0.79 9.04 10.88
CA LEU A 43 -0.45 9.22 9.46
C LEU A 43 0.15 10.60 9.20
N SER A 44 -0.35 11.64 9.87
CA SER A 44 0.11 13.03 9.69
C SER A 44 1.57 13.27 10.08
N LYS A 45 2.24 12.30 10.69
CA LYS A 45 3.68 12.34 10.97
C LYS A 45 4.54 11.91 9.77
N HIS A 46 3.94 11.29 8.76
CA HIS A 46 4.65 10.58 7.70
C HIS A 46 4.13 10.87 6.28
N ILE A 47 2.91 11.35 6.13
CA ILE A 47 2.27 11.60 4.84
C ILE A 47 1.42 12.87 4.93
N SER A 48 1.43 13.69 3.87
CA SER A 48 0.56 14.87 3.79
C SER A 48 -0.91 14.47 3.66
N GLU A 49 -1.80 15.34 4.15
CA GLU A 49 -3.24 15.15 4.02
C GLU A 49 -3.67 15.13 2.54
N GLU A 50 -3.01 15.95 1.71
CA GLU A 50 -3.23 15.97 0.27
C GLU A 50 -2.94 14.60 -0.36
N VAL A 51 -1.77 14.01 -0.09
CA VAL A 51 -1.41 12.69 -0.62
C VAL A 51 -2.35 11.62 -0.06
N PHE A 52 -2.66 11.67 1.24
CA PHE A 52 -3.63 10.75 1.85
C PHE A 52 -4.98 10.80 1.12
N ASN A 53 -5.47 12.00 0.83
CA ASN A 53 -6.77 12.17 0.20
C ASN A 53 -6.82 11.61 -1.22
N LYS A 54 -5.70 11.65 -1.96
CA LYS A 54 -5.61 11.10 -3.31
C LYS A 54 -5.56 9.56 -3.32
N ILE A 55 -4.83 8.95 -2.40
CA ILE A 55 -4.58 7.50 -2.44
C ILE A 55 -5.59 6.67 -1.63
N ASN A 56 -6.30 7.26 -0.67
CA ASN A 56 -7.21 6.49 0.18
C ASN A 56 -8.41 5.96 -0.63
N ILE A 57 -8.60 4.65 -0.64
CA ILE A 57 -9.61 3.99 -1.48
C ILE A 57 -11.04 4.42 -1.13
N TYR A 58 -11.30 4.84 0.12
CA TYR A 58 -12.63 5.26 0.55
C TYR A 58 -12.98 6.68 0.11
N ASN A 59 -11.99 7.46 -0.35
CA ASN A 59 -12.21 8.75 -1.01
C ASN A 59 -12.44 8.59 -2.51
N THR A 60 -11.81 7.58 -3.13
CA THR A 60 -11.83 7.38 -4.59
C THR A 60 -13.03 6.58 -5.07
N TYR A 61 -13.43 5.53 -4.34
CA TYR A 61 -14.52 4.65 -4.75
C TYR A 61 -15.85 5.00 -4.06
N PRO A 62 -17.00 4.72 -4.70
CA PRO A 62 -18.34 5.06 -4.20
C PRO A 62 -18.80 4.14 -3.05
N VAL A 63 -17.93 3.86 -2.08
CA VAL A 63 -18.19 3.03 -0.89
C VAL A 63 -19.25 3.64 0.05
N ASN A 64 -19.68 4.89 -0.19
CA ASN A 64 -20.77 5.52 0.55
C ASN A 64 -22.07 5.60 -0.24
N ASP A 65 -22.12 5.05 -1.46
CA ASP A 65 -23.34 4.98 -2.25
C ASP A 65 -24.34 3.99 -1.60
N PRO A 66 -25.60 4.40 -1.36
CA PRO A 66 -26.63 3.52 -0.79
C PRO A 66 -26.92 2.27 -1.64
N GLU A 67 -26.49 2.22 -2.90
CA GLU A 67 -26.57 1.03 -3.75
C GLU A 67 -25.76 -0.16 -3.21
N TYR A 68 -24.67 0.11 -2.46
CA TYR A 68 -23.74 -0.93 -1.99
C TYR A 68 -23.93 -1.26 -0.50
N LYS A 69 -23.77 -2.55 -0.14
CA LYS A 69 -24.02 -3.03 1.23
C LYS A 69 -22.76 -3.30 2.02
N LYS A 70 -22.61 -2.64 3.17
CA LYS A 70 -21.55 -2.88 4.16
C LYS A 70 -21.69 -4.26 4.85
N PRO A 71 -20.60 -4.86 5.39
CA PRO A 71 -19.22 -4.39 5.32
C PRO A 71 -18.61 -4.63 3.93
N PHE A 72 -17.64 -3.79 3.57
CA PHE A 72 -16.89 -3.95 2.32
C PHE A 72 -15.73 -4.91 2.52
N LYS A 73 -15.43 -5.68 1.47
CA LYS A 73 -14.26 -6.54 1.38
C LYS A 73 -13.27 -5.89 0.43
N VAL A 74 -12.08 -5.59 0.94
CA VAL A 74 -10.99 -4.97 0.18
C VAL A 74 -9.88 -6.01 0.03
N ASP A 75 -9.64 -6.48 -1.20
CA ASP A 75 -8.40 -7.19 -1.55
C ASP A 75 -7.39 -6.15 -2.05
N PHE A 76 -6.42 -5.80 -1.21
CA PHE A 76 -5.40 -4.81 -1.51
C PHE A 76 -4.01 -5.44 -1.56
N LYS A 77 -3.29 -5.16 -2.65
CA LYS A 77 -1.91 -5.57 -2.88
C LYS A 77 -1.08 -4.33 -3.14
N LEU A 78 0.08 -4.26 -2.49
CA LEU A 78 1.08 -3.22 -2.69
C LEU A 78 2.43 -3.90 -2.81
N ARG A 79 3.20 -3.50 -3.81
CA ARG A 79 4.59 -3.91 -4.00
C ARG A 79 5.43 -2.67 -4.21
N GLU A 80 6.55 -2.59 -3.51
CA GLU A 80 7.57 -1.60 -3.81
C GLU A 80 8.53 -2.15 -4.85
N ASP A 81 8.72 -1.42 -5.94
CA ASP A 81 9.53 -1.85 -7.07
C ASP A 81 10.95 -1.29 -6.98
N SER A 82 11.10 -0.01 -6.67
CA SER A 82 12.42 0.64 -6.60
C SER A 82 12.41 1.95 -5.82
N GLN A 83 13.62 2.40 -5.45
CA GLN A 83 13.84 3.73 -4.91
C GLN A 83 14.97 4.44 -5.66
N LYS A 84 14.82 5.75 -5.86
CA LYS A 84 15.87 6.63 -6.40
C LYS A 84 16.05 7.81 -5.47
N LYS A 85 17.29 8.05 -5.00
CA LYS A 85 17.63 9.21 -4.17
C LYS A 85 18.29 10.30 -4.99
N ILE A 86 17.82 11.53 -4.86
CA ILE A 86 18.45 12.74 -5.38
C ILE A 86 18.50 13.75 -4.23
N ASN A 87 19.70 14.06 -3.74
CA ASN A 87 19.91 14.90 -2.55
C ASN A 87 19.08 14.40 -1.35
N ASN A 88 18.21 15.24 -0.81
CA ASN A 88 17.35 14.94 0.34
C ASN A 88 15.96 14.45 -0.08
N ILE A 89 15.78 14.07 -1.35
CA ILE A 89 14.52 13.54 -1.89
C ILE A 89 14.73 12.07 -2.27
N VAL A 90 13.79 11.22 -1.87
CA VAL A 90 13.71 9.83 -2.31
C VAL A 90 12.40 9.67 -3.08
N TYR A 91 12.52 9.21 -4.33
CA TYR A 91 11.40 8.79 -5.14
C TYR A 91 11.19 7.30 -4.94
N VAL A 92 10.01 6.91 -4.48
CA VAL A 92 9.66 5.51 -4.23
C VAL A 92 8.61 5.07 -5.25
N LYS A 93 8.97 4.12 -6.11
CA LYS A 93 8.06 3.53 -7.09
C LYS A 93 7.41 2.30 -6.49
N MET A 94 6.09 2.26 -6.52
CA MET A 94 5.28 1.13 -6.08
C MET A 94 4.24 0.79 -7.13
N ASN A 95 3.76 -0.45 -7.09
CA ASN A 95 2.59 -0.88 -7.83
C ASN A 95 1.53 -1.36 -6.85
N TYR A 96 0.29 -0.90 -7.05
CA TYR A 96 -0.85 -1.35 -6.25
C TYR A 96 -1.91 -2.03 -7.09
N SER A 97 -2.70 -2.86 -6.44
CA SER A 97 -3.95 -3.40 -6.99
C SER A 97 -4.98 -3.43 -5.88
N VAL A 98 -6.21 -3.10 -6.22
CA VAL A 98 -7.33 -3.09 -5.30
C VAL A 98 -8.55 -3.67 -5.97
N GLU A 99 -9.25 -4.56 -5.28
CA GLU A 99 -10.59 -4.99 -5.62
C GLU A 99 -11.49 -4.73 -4.40
N ILE A 100 -12.60 -4.02 -4.63
CA ILE A 100 -13.58 -3.70 -3.59
C ILE A 100 -14.89 -4.38 -3.93
N LYS A 101 -15.37 -5.21 -3.01
CA LYS A 101 -16.67 -5.88 -3.08
C LYS A 101 -17.53 -5.52 -1.89
N ASP A 102 -18.83 -5.48 -2.11
CA ASP A 102 -19.80 -5.36 -1.03
C ASP A 102 -20.04 -6.70 -0.31
N SER A 103 -20.86 -6.67 0.74
CA SER A 103 -21.21 -7.86 1.51
C SER A 103 -21.92 -8.96 0.71
N GLN A 104 -22.50 -8.63 -0.44
CA GLN A 104 -23.14 -9.56 -1.38
C GLN A 104 -22.19 -10.01 -2.50
N ASN A 105 -20.90 -9.67 -2.40
CA ASN A 105 -19.86 -9.89 -3.40
C ASN A 105 -20.07 -9.11 -4.71
N LYS A 106 -20.90 -8.06 -4.73
CA LYS A 106 -21.01 -7.16 -5.88
C LYS A 106 -19.75 -6.30 -5.96
N SER A 107 -19.16 -6.21 -7.15
CA SER A 107 -18.00 -5.34 -7.40
C SER A 107 -18.42 -3.87 -7.30
N ILE A 108 -17.72 -3.11 -6.46
CA ILE A 108 -17.87 -1.65 -6.33
C ILE A 108 -16.89 -0.95 -7.26
N GLY A 109 -15.68 -1.50 -7.36
CA GLY A 109 -14.61 -0.93 -8.16
C GLY A 109 -13.28 -1.61 -7.86
N GLY A 110 -12.27 -1.23 -8.62
CA GLY A 110 -10.93 -1.72 -8.44
C GLY A 110 -9.99 -1.20 -9.51
N SER A 111 -8.70 -1.37 -9.27
CA SER A 111 -7.63 -1.06 -10.21
C SER A 111 -6.57 -2.16 -10.12
N TRP A 112 -5.92 -2.46 -11.25
CA TRP A 112 -5.02 -3.60 -11.37
C TRP A 112 -3.65 -3.16 -11.85
N ASP A 113 -2.62 -3.51 -11.08
CA ASP A 113 -1.20 -3.24 -11.32
C ASP A 113 -0.90 -1.77 -11.67
N ILE A 114 -1.48 -0.84 -10.91
CA ILE A 114 -1.30 0.61 -11.12
C ILE A 114 0.03 1.05 -10.51
N PRO A 115 0.93 1.64 -11.31
CA PRO A 115 2.15 2.24 -10.80
C PRO A 115 1.86 3.60 -10.12
N ILE A 116 2.50 3.83 -8.99
CA ILE A 116 2.48 5.09 -8.24
C ILE A 116 3.92 5.47 -7.85
N THR A 117 4.27 6.74 -8.01
CA THR A 117 5.55 7.29 -7.55
C THR A 117 5.30 8.25 -6.40
N LEU A 118 5.95 7.99 -5.26
CA LEU A 118 5.88 8.86 -4.09
C LEU A 118 7.15 9.71 -3.99
N THR A 119 6.97 11.02 -3.80
CA THR A 119 8.06 11.93 -3.47
C THR A 119 8.20 12.04 -1.95
N VAL A 120 9.35 11.64 -1.43
CA VAL A 120 9.61 11.63 0.01
C VAL A 120 10.78 12.55 0.35
N LYS A 121 10.52 13.52 1.24
CA LYS A 121 11.55 14.41 1.78
C LYS A 121 12.21 13.76 2.98
N VAL A 122 13.54 13.68 2.99
CA VAL A 122 14.35 13.13 4.08
C VAL A 122 15.07 14.27 4.81
N THR A 123 14.96 14.30 6.14
CA THR A 123 15.59 15.31 7.01
C THR A 123 16.23 14.61 8.20
N GLY A 124 17.57 14.45 8.16
CA GLY A 124 18.28 13.62 9.12
C GLY A 124 17.78 12.18 9.07
N ASP A 125 17.34 11.68 10.23
CA ASP A 125 16.77 10.33 10.38
C ASP A 125 15.25 10.28 10.13
N SER A 126 14.61 11.43 9.88
CA SER A 126 13.17 11.53 9.61
C SER A 126 12.88 11.59 8.12
N TRP A 127 11.68 11.17 7.72
CA TRP A 127 11.19 11.27 6.35
C TRP A 127 9.69 11.59 6.32
N TYR A 128 9.23 12.20 5.23
CA TYR A 128 7.83 12.63 5.05
C TYR A 128 7.41 12.60 3.57
N ILE A 129 6.30 11.92 3.26
CA ILE A 129 5.72 11.82 1.92
C ILE A 129 4.96 13.11 1.62
N ILE A 130 5.38 13.84 0.59
CA ILE A 130 4.85 15.16 0.24
C ILE A 130 3.98 15.14 -1.00
N GLU A 131 4.27 14.27 -1.96
CA GLU A 131 3.57 14.20 -3.24
C GLU A 131 3.42 12.74 -3.68
N GLU A 132 2.43 12.51 -4.55
CA GLU A 132 2.22 11.27 -5.29
C GLU A 132 1.94 11.61 -6.75
N GLU A 133 2.34 10.71 -7.64
CA GLU A 133 2.08 10.77 -9.07
C GLU A 133 1.74 9.37 -9.61
N GLU A 134 0.57 9.24 -10.21
CA GLU A 134 0.17 8.13 -11.10
C GLU A 134 0.32 8.57 -12.57
N PRO A 135 0.81 7.71 -13.48
CA PRO A 135 0.86 8.04 -14.90
C PRO A 135 -0.56 8.17 -15.48
N ALA A 136 -0.75 9.20 -16.31
CA ALA A 136 -2.01 9.50 -17.00
C ALA A 136 -2.32 8.54 -18.17
#